data_AF-A0A517NVR3-F1
#
_entry.id   AF-A0A517NVR3-F1
#
_cell.length_a   1.000
_cell.length_b   1.000
_cell.length_c   1.000
_cell.angle_alpha   90.00
_cell.angle_beta   90.00
_cell.angle_gamma   90.00
#
_symmetry.space_group_name_H-M   'P 1'
#
loop_
_entity.id
_entity.type
_entity.pdbx_description
1 polymer ?
#
loop_
_entity_poly.entity_id
_entity_poly.type
_entity_poly.pdbx_seq_one_letter_code
_entity_poly.pdbx_strand_id
1 'polypeptide(L)' 'MPWPASIALICITVSMFATLLLELWTGLAVAGWAGDFALVDRQKQPIIYWAIMLLQISSLVVTIAVAYYFVVAPAAAL' A
#
# COMPACT_ATOMS: atom_id res chain seq x y z
N MET A 1 -17.69 11.60 16.35
CA MET A 1 -16.86 12.18 15.26
C MET A 1 -15.65 11.27 15.03
N PRO A 2 -15.68 10.35 14.05
CA PRO A 2 -14.58 9.41 13.76
C PRO A 2 -13.46 10.02 12.89
N TRP A 3 -13.29 11.35 12.93
CA TRP A 3 -12.54 12.12 11.92
C TRP A 3 -11.05 11.76 11.74
N PRO A 4 -10.23 11.57 12.79
CA PRO A 4 -8.79 11.40 12.59
C PRO A 4 -8.41 10.03 12.02
N ALA A 5 -9.08 8.95 12.43
CA ALA A 5 -8.77 7.60 11.96
C ALA A 5 -9.16 7.39 10.49
N SER A 6 -10.32 7.90 10.08
CA SER A 6 -10.78 7.84 8.69
C SER A 6 -9.87 8.62 7.74
N ILE A 7 -9.43 9.81 8.13
CA ILE A 7 -8.48 10.61 7.35
C ILE A 7 -7.14 9.88 7.25
N ALA A 8 -6.63 9.34 8.35
CA ALA A 8 -5.38 8.59 8.35
C ALA A 8 -5.43 7.39 7.39
N LEU A 9 -6.52 6.61 7.40
CA LEU A 9 -6.71 5.46 6.51
C LEU A 9 -6.78 5.88 5.03
N ILE A 10 -7.45 6.99 4.72
CA ILE A 10 -7.47 7.55 3.36
C ILE A 10 -6.07 7.95 2.92
N CYS A 11 -5.34 8.70 3.75
CA CYS A 11 -3.96 9.11 3.45
C CYS A 11 -3.05 7.91 3.21
N ILE A 12 -3.09 6.90 4.09
CA ILE A 12 -2.30 5.66 3.93
C ILE A 12 -2.64 4.97 2.61
N THR A 13 -3.93 4.83 2.28
CA THR A 13 -4.36 4.18 1.04
C THR A 13 -3.84 4.91 -0.20
N VAL A 14 -3.98 6.24 -0.22
CA VAL A 14 -3.49 7.08 -1.33
C VAL A 14 -1.97 7.00 -1.44
N SER A 15 -1.24 7.06 -0.33
CA SER A 15 0.22 6.94 -0.32
C SER A 15 0.68 5.58 -0.82
N MET A 16 0.08 4.49 -0.35
CA MET A 16 0.42 3.13 -0.82
C MET A 16 0.17 2.97 -2.32
N PHE A 17 -0.95 3.50 -2.83
CA PHE A 17 -1.25 3.45 -4.25
C PHE A 17 -0.27 4.28 -5.09
N ALA A 18 0.06 5.49 -4.64
CA ALA A 18 1.05 6.35 -5.30
C ALA A 18 2.44 5.70 -5.31
N THR A 19 2.85 5.07 -4.20
CA THR A 19 4.10 4.30 -4.14
C THR A 19 4.10 3.16 -5.14
N LEU A 20 3.06 2.32 -5.17
CA LEU A 20 2.95 1.22 -6.13
C LEU A 20 3.06 1.69 -7.60
N LEU A 21 2.42 2.80 -7.95
CA LEU A 21 2.53 3.38 -9.28
C LEU A 21 3.96 3.86 -9.59
N LEU A 22 4.62 4.48 -8.60
CA LEU A 22 5.99 4.95 -8.75
C LEU A 22 6.96 3.77 -8.90
N GLU A 23 6.80 2.70 -8.12
CA GLU A 23 7.60 1.48 -8.23
C GLU A 23 7.41 0.82 -9.60
N LEU A 24 6.16 0.74 -10.09
CA LEU A 24 5.85 0.20 -11.42
C LEU A 24 6.47 1.03 -12.55
N TRP A 25 6.44 2.36 -12.42
CA TRP A 25 7.02 3.28 -13.40
C TRP A 25 8.55 3.19 -13.42
N THR A 26 9.19 3.28 -12.25
CA THR A 26 10.64 3.31 -12.11
C THR A 26 11.28 1.93 -12.28
N GLY A 27 10.53 0.86 -12.02
CA GLY A 27 11.06 -0.50 -11.93
C GLY A 27 11.90 -0.72 -10.68
N LEU A 28 11.77 0.13 -9.67
CA LEU A 28 12.46 0.01 -8.37
C LEU A 28 11.40 -0.26 -7.30
N ALA A 29 11.47 -1.44 -6.69
CA ALA A 29 10.61 -1.80 -5.56
C ALA A 29 11.34 -1.54 -4.24
N VAL A 30 10.66 -0.94 -3.27
CA VAL A 30 11.21 -0.78 -1.92
C VAL A 30 10.80 -1.99 -1.10
N ALA A 31 11.79 -2.80 -0.70
CA ALA A 31 11.61 -3.91 0.21
C ALA A 31 12.39 -3.67 1.50
N GLY A 32 11.70 -3.66 2.64
CA GLY A 32 12.35 -3.49 3.93
C GLY A 32 11.46 -2.79 4.96
N TRP A 33 11.86 -2.89 6.22
CA TRP A 33 11.26 -2.15 7.32
C TRP A 33 11.99 -0.81 7.49
N ALA A 34 11.38 0.12 8.24
CA ALA A 34 11.97 1.42 8.51
C ALA A 34 13.40 1.26 9.07
N GLY A 35 14.40 1.69 8.30
CA GLY A 35 15.82 1.64 8.68
C GLY A 35 16.69 0.68 7.85
N ASP A 36 16.09 -0.24 7.08
CA ASP A 36 16.82 -1.25 6.31
C ASP A 36 16.20 -1.42 4.90
N PHE A 37 16.13 -0.31 4.16
CA PHE A 37 15.51 -0.27 2.84
C PHE A 37 16.44 -0.92 1.81
N ALA A 38 16.08 -2.12 1.34
CA ALA A 38 16.67 -2.71 0.15
C ALA A 38 15.86 -2.27 -1.08
N LEU A 39 16.52 -1.52 -1.98
CA LEU A 39 15.96 -1.21 -3.30
C LEU A 39 16.15 -2.41 -4.21
N VAL A 40 15.04 -2.97 -4.70
CA VAL A 40 15.04 -4.10 -5.64
C VAL A 40 14.75 -3.59 -7.05
N ASP A 41 15.75 -3.73 -7.91
CA ASP A 41 15.68 -3.32 -9.32
C ASP A 41 15.11 -4.45 -10.19
N ARG A 42 14.04 -4.13 -10.93
CA ARG A 42 13.37 -5.03 -11.87
C ARG A 42 14.31 -5.62 -12.92
N GLN A 43 15.32 -4.88 -13.38
CA GLN A 43 16.25 -5.36 -14.39
C GLN A 43 17.24 -6.39 -13.83
N LYS A 44 17.63 -6.24 -12.56
CA LYS A 44 18.60 -7.13 -11.90
C LYS A 44 17.94 -8.37 -11.34
N GLN A 45 16.74 -8.21 -10.77
CA GLN A 45 16.03 -9.28 -10.04
C GLN A 45 14.52 -9.25 -10.35
N PRO A 46 14.11 -9.60 -11.59
CA PRO A 46 12.73 -9.45 -12.03
C PRO A 46 11.74 -10.27 -11.19
N ILE A 47 12.10 -11.50 -10.81
CA ILE A 47 11.23 -12.38 -10.02
C ILE A 47 11.01 -11.82 -8.62
N ILE A 48 12.07 -11.37 -7.95
CA ILE A 48 12.01 -10.81 -6.60
C ILE A 48 11.22 -9.50 -6.61
N TYR A 49 11.46 -8.64 -7.61
CA TYR A 49 10.68 -7.42 -7.85
C TYR A 49 9.18 -7.72 -7.92
N TRP A 50 8.76 -8.67 -8.77
CA TRP A 50 7.34 -9.01 -8.91
C TRP A 50 6.74 -9.64 -7.65
N ALA A 51 7.53 -10.41 -6.88
CA ALA A 51 7.08 -10.95 -5.61
C ALA A 51 6.81 -9.84 -4.57
N ILE A 52 7.69 -8.82 -4.51
CA ILE A 52 7.49 -7.64 -3.65
C ILE A 52 6.25 -6.86 -4.09
N MET A 53 6.08 -6.62 -5.40
CA MET A 53 4.89 -5.95 -5.93
C MET A 53 3.61 -6.69 -5.57
N LEU A 54 3.58 -8.03 -5.67
CA LEU A 54 2.42 -8.84 -5.27
C LEU A 54 2.11 -8.71 -3.78
N LEU A 55 3.13 -8.69 -2.92
CA LEU A 55 2.96 -8.49 -1.49
C LEU A 55 2.38 -7.10 -1.19
N GLN A 56 2.92 -6.07 -1.82
CA GLN A 56 2.45 -4.69 -1.63
C GLN A 56 1.02 -4.49 -2.15
N ILE A 57 0.66 -5.06 -3.31
CA ILE A 57 -0.72 -5.05 -3.83
C ILE A 57 -1.66 -5.76 -2.85
N SER A 58 -1.25 -6.92 -2.34
CA SER A 58 -2.03 -7.66 -1.34
C SER A 58 -2.25 -6.84 -0.07
N SER A 59 -1.21 -6.14 0.40
CA SER A 59 -1.29 -5.21 1.53
C SER A 59 -2.25 -4.06 1.25
N LEU A 60 -2.20 -3.45 0.06
CA LEU A 60 -3.14 -2.40 -0.33
C LEU A 60 -4.59 -2.90 -0.31
N VAL A 61 -4.87 -4.08 -0.85
CA VAL A 61 -6.22 -4.68 -0.84
C VAL A 61 -6.72 -4.89 0.60
N VAL A 62 -5.87 -5.39 1.49
CA VAL A 62 -6.20 -5.55 2.91
C VAL A 62 -6.50 -4.18 3.55
N THR A 63 -5.67 -3.17 3.31
CA THR A 63 -5.89 -1.81 3.83
C THR A 63 -7.22 -1.23 3.35
N ILE A 64 -7.57 -1.39 2.08
CA ILE A 64 -8.85 -0.94 1.52
C ILE A 64 -10.02 -1.68 2.17
N ALA A 65 -9.93 -3.01 2.33
CA ALA A 65 -10.97 -3.80 2.97
C ALA A 65 -11.19 -3.36 4.43
N VAL A 66 -10.10 -3.16 5.18
CA VAL A 66 -10.14 -2.64 6.55
C VAL A 66 -10.78 -1.24 6.57
N ALA A 67 -10.36 -0.34 5.69
CA ALA A 67 -10.95 1.00 5.60
C ALA A 67 -12.46 0.92 5.30
N TYR A 68 -12.89 0.04 4.40
CA TYR A 68 -14.31 -0.16 4.09
C TYR A 68 -15.11 -0.62 5.32
N TYR A 69 -14.64 -1.67 6.02
CA TYR A 69 -15.35 -2.22 7.18
C TYR A 69 -15.42 -1.27 8.37
N PHE A 70 -14.36 -0.49 8.64
CA PHE A 70 -14.30 0.37 9.83
C PHE A 70 -14.76 1.81 9.59
N VAL A 71 -14.77 2.27 8.34
CA VAL A 71 -15.14 3.66 8.01
C VAL A 71 -16.45 3.73 7.25
N VAL A 72 -16.63 2.92 6.21
CA VAL A 72 -17.76 3.05 5.27
C VAL A 72 -18.98 2.27 5.73
N ALA A 73 -18.81 1.00 6.07
CA ALA A 73 -19.92 0.15 6.54
C ALA A 73 -20.69 0.71 7.74
N PRO A 74 -20.06 1.22 8.82
CA PRO A 74 -20.77 1.81 9.94
C PRO A 74 -21.41 3.17 9.61
N ALA A 75 -20.85 3.93 8.65
CA ALA A 75 -21.43 5.20 8.22
C ALA A 75 -22.71 5.01 7.37
N ALA A 76 -22.82 3.88 6.65
CA ALA A 76 -24.00 3.55 5.85
C ALA A 76 -25.15 2.94 6.65
N ALA A 77 -24.93 2.59 7.91
CA ALA A 77 -25.92 1.99 8.81
C ALA A 77 -26.63 3.02 9.73
N LEU A 78 -26.33 4.31 9.57
CA LEU A 78 -26.94 5.45 10.27
C LEU A 78 -27.83 6.26 9.31
#